data_AF-A0A953G4V9-F1
#
_entry.id   AF-A0A953G4V9-F1
#
_cell.length_a   1.000
_cell.length_b   1.000
_cell.length_c   1.000
_cell.angle_alpha   90.00
_cell.angle_beta   90.00
_cell.angle_gamma   90.00
#
_symmetry.space_group_name_H-M   'P 1'
#
loop_
_entity.id
_entity.type
_entity.pdbx_description
1 polymer ?
#
loop_
_entity_poly.entity_id
_entity_poly.type
_entity_poly.pdbx_seq_one_letter_code
_entity_poly.pdbx_strand_id
1 'polypeptide(L)'
;TYPETGLNGDNILSLTKINFDLGVRRDTTFSLAAQLAKGASVKIKIMSVSSDTSMTSKAYWYYALGSSVNWTISEFDQIAFVQTFTATESGKSCDLKMKFNSGTFLVEYYEMSSTTATRKKTITVN
;
A
#
# COMPACT_ATOMS: atom_id res chain seq x y z
N THR A 1 -4.64 13.40 3.19
CA THR A 1 -4.85 13.17 1.75
C THR A 1 -3.90 12.09 1.28
N TYR A 2 -4.21 11.45 0.15
CA TYR A 2 -3.34 10.45 -0.49
C TYR A 2 -2.92 11.00 -1.84
N PRO A 3 -1.70 11.58 -1.97
CA PRO A 3 -1.26 12.20 -3.22
C PRO A 3 -1.11 11.16 -4.34
N GLU A 4 -1.09 11.59 -5.60
CA GLU A 4 -0.92 10.67 -6.73
C GLU A 4 0.47 10.01 -6.77
N THR A 5 1.49 10.70 -6.26
CA THR A 5 2.88 10.24 -6.15
C THR A 5 3.43 10.49 -4.75
N GLY A 6 4.49 9.77 -4.40
CA GLY A 6 5.32 10.01 -3.21
C GLY A 6 6.80 10.04 -3.57
N LEU A 7 7.67 9.89 -2.58
CA LEU A 7 9.13 9.95 -2.75
C LEU A 7 9.68 8.77 -3.55
N ASN A 8 8.90 7.72 -3.73
CA ASN A 8 9.33 6.44 -4.31
C ASN A 8 8.64 6.10 -5.63
N GLY A 9 7.89 7.05 -6.22
CA GLY A 9 7.13 6.89 -7.46
C GLY A 9 5.62 7.01 -7.24
N ASP A 10 4.85 6.40 -8.14
CA ASP A 10 3.39 6.33 -8.06
C ASP A 10 2.92 5.84 -6.70
N ASN A 11 1.87 6.47 -6.17
CA ASN A 11 1.36 6.14 -4.85
C ASN A 11 0.26 5.07 -4.93
N ILE A 12 0.51 3.93 -4.31
CA ILE A 12 -0.48 2.86 -4.14
C ILE A 12 -1.73 3.37 -3.42
N LEU A 13 -1.59 4.37 -2.56
CA LEU A 13 -2.70 4.94 -1.81
C LEU A 13 -3.52 5.98 -2.57
N SER A 14 -3.11 6.43 -3.76
CA SER A 14 -3.86 7.39 -4.58
C SER A 14 -5.32 6.96 -4.75
N LEU A 15 -6.30 7.81 -4.47
CA LEU A 15 -7.70 7.39 -4.48
C LEU A 15 -8.27 7.13 -5.88
N THR A 16 -7.63 7.68 -6.92
CA THR A 16 -8.11 7.65 -8.31
C THR A 16 -7.36 6.63 -9.17
N LYS A 17 -6.10 6.35 -8.86
CA LYS A 17 -5.27 5.42 -9.63
C LYS A 17 -5.49 3.98 -9.19
N ILE A 18 -5.95 3.16 -10.13
CA ILE A 18 -6.22 1.72 -9.93
C ILE A 18 -5.33 0.81 -10.76
N ASN A 19 -4.66 1.32 -11.79
CA ASN A 19 -3.75 0.55 -12.65
C ASN A 19 -2.33 1.05 -12.47
N PHE A 20 -1.40 0.13 -12.25
CA PHE A 20 0.03 0.39 -12.07
C PHE A 20 0.84 -0.51 -13.00
N ASP A 21 1.92 0.02 -13.55
CA ASP A 21 2.78 -0.67 -14.51
C ASP A 21 4.16 -0.90 -13.86
N LEU A 22 4.64 -2.14 -13.90
CA LEU A 22 5.95 -2.53 -13.36
C LEU A 22 7.12 -2.07 -14.24
N GLY A 23 6.84 -1.50 -15.39
CA GLY A 23 7.81 -1.13 -16.41
C GLY A 23 8.39 -2.34 -17.12
N VAL A 24 9.07 -2.08 -18.23
CA VAL A 24 9.71 -3.12 -19.06
C VAL A 24 10.69 -4.00 -18.27
N ARG A 25 11.38 -3.41 -17.28
CA ARG A 25 12.38 -4.09 -16.45
C ARG A 25 11.81 -4.70 -15.17
N ARG A 26 10.52 -4.49 -14.88
CA ARG A 26 9.83 -4.95 -13.65
C ARG A 26 10.53 -4.54 -12.36
N ASP A 27 11.21 -3.42 -12.36
CA ASP A 27 11.96 -2.88 -11.23
C ASP A 27 11.34 -1.60 -10.65
N THR A 28 10.21 -1.14 -11.21
CA THR A 28 9.45 0.01 -10.73
C THR A 28 9.15 -0.14 -9.23
N THR A 29 9.36 0.97 -8.52
CA THR A 29 9.00 1.10 -7.11
C THR A 29 7.81 2.03 -6.98
N PHE A 30 7.06 1.84 -5.90
CA PHE A 30 5.88 2.61 -5.60
C PHE A 30 6.02 3.23 -4.21
N SER A 31 5.23 4.27 -3.98
CA SER A 31 5.09 4.91 -2.68
C SER A 31 3.88 4.36 -1.93
N LEU A 32 3.95 4.35 -0.61
CA LEU A 32 2.81 4.18 0.29
C LEU A 32 2.58 5.50 1.04
N ALA A 33 2.27 6.56 0.29
CA ALA A 33 2.33 7.92 0.77
C ALA A 33 0.97 8.43 1.30
N ALA A 34 0.99 9.06 2.48
CA ALA A 34 -0.18 9.72 3.06
C ALA A 34 0.22 11.04 3.74
N GLN A 35 -0.53 12.10 3.49
CA GLN A 35 -0.36 13.39 4.18
C GLN A 35 -1.43 13.51 5.26
N LEU A 36 -1.03 13.46 6.52
CA LEU A 36 -1.98 13.48 7.64
C LEU A 36 -2.14 14.89 8.19
N ALA A 37 -3.39 15.28 8.43
CA ALA A 37 -3.70 16.46 9.24
C ALA A 37 -3.40 16.16 10.72
N LYS A 38 -3.18 17.20 11.53
CA LYS A 38 -3.01 17.05 12.98
C LYS A 38 -4.27 16.41 13.57
N GLY A 39 -4.09 15.38 14.42
CA GLY A 39 -5.19 14.62 15.01
C GLY A 39 -5.78 13.52 14.10
N ALA A 40 -5.34 13.40 12.84
CA ALA A 40 -5.74 12.30 11.98
C ALA A 40 -4.96 11.02 12.31
N SER A 41 -5.64 9.88 12.22
CA SER A 41 -5.04 8.54 12.27
C SER A 41 -5.40 7.77 11.00
N VAL A 42 -4.45 6.98 10.51
CA VAL A 42 -4.62 6.15 9.32
C VAL A 42 -4.01 4.78 9.57
N LYS A 43 -4.78 3.75 9.27
CA LYS A 43 -4.29 2.38 9.06
C LYS A 43 -4.69 1.96 7.66
N ILE A 44 -3.72 1.41 6.92
CA ILE A 44 -3.92 0.80 5.62
C ILE A 44 -3.80 -0.70 5.78
N LYS A 45 -4.65 -1.44 5.06
CA LYS A 45 -4.54 -2.89 4.93
C LYS A 45 -4.47 -3.25 3.45
N ILE A 46 -3.45 -4.02 3.09
CA ILE A 46 -3.27 -4.53 1.73
C ILE A 46 -3.49 -6.03 1.78
N MET A 47 -4.30 -6.54 0.85
CA MET A 47 -4.59 -7.96 0.69
C MET A 47 -4.39 -8.39 -0.75
N SER A 48 -3.83 -9.58 -0.96
CA SER A 48 -3.77 -10.18 -2.30
C SER A 48 -5.11 -10.79 -2.70
N VAL A 49 -5.61 -10.41 -3.88
CA VAL A 49 -6.84 -10.97 -4.47
C VAL A 49 -6.47 -12.10 -5.43
N SER A 50 -5.61 -11.82 -6.41
CA SER A 50 -5.12 -12.77 -7.41
C SER A 50 -3.68 -12.45 -7.82
N SER A 51 -3.00 -13.43 -8.43
CA SER A 51 -1.72 -13.27 -9.12
C SER A 51 -1.91 -13.55 -10.60
N ASP A 52 -1.19 -12.79 -11.43
CA ASP A 52 -1.13 -13.01 -12.88
C ASP A 52 0.06 -13.91 -13.27
N THR A 53 0.82 -14.40 -12.28
CA THR A 53 1.89 -15.38 -12.47
C THR A 53 1.35 -16.79 -12.34
N SER A 54 1.83 -17.72 -13.17
CA SER A 54 1.42 -19.13 -13.15
C SER A 54 1.91 -19.92 -11.92
N MET A 55 2.78 -19.31 -11.10
CA MET A 55 3.45 -19.99 -9.99
C MET A 55 2.64 -19.97 -8.69
N THR A 56 1.79 -18.95 -8.49
CA THR A 56 0.98 -18.79 -7.28
C THR A 56 -0.39 -18.20 -7.59
N SER A 57 -1.41 -18.57 -6.81
CA SER A 57 -2.75 -17.97 -6.91
C SER A 57 -2.84 -16.57 -6.28
N LYS A 58 -1.80 -16.16 -5.54
CA LYS A 58 -1.72 -14.89 -4.80
C LYS A 58 -0.44 -14.14 -5.13
N ALA A 59 -0.58 -12.84 -5.38
CA ALA A 59 0.52 -11.93 -5.65
C ALA A 59 1.13 -11.40 -4.35
N TYR A 60 2.43 -11.12 -4.39
CA TYR A 60 3.21 -10.60 -3.26
C TYR A 60 3.53 -9.11 -3.45
N TRP A 61 3.83 -8.47 -2.32
CA TRP A 61 4.46 -7.17 -2.27
C TRP A 61 5.60 -7.19 -1.28
N TYR A 62 6.50 -6.23 -1.44
CA TYR A 62 7.71 -6.07 -0.65
C TYR A 62 7.88 -4.60 -0.32
N TYR A 63 8.60 -4.32 0.75
CA TYR A 63 9.04 -2.96 1.06
C TYR A 63 10.55 -2.95 1.31
N ALA A 64 11.20 -1.82 1.03
CA ALA A 64 12.62 -1.67 1.30
C ALA A 64 12.85 -1.42 2.81
N LEU A 65 13.66 -2.25 3.45
CA LEU A 65 14.05 -2.05 4.85
C LEU A 65 14.71 -0.67 5.02
N GLY A 66 14.37 0.02 6.12
CA GLY A 66 14.87 1.37 6.41
C GLY A 66 14.21 2.50 5.62
N SER A 67 13.27 2.20 4.71
CA SER A 67 12.53 3.24 3.96
C SER A 67 11.24 3.72 4.62
N SER A 68 10.88 3.15 5.78
CA SER A 68 9.66 3.53 6.49
C SER A 68 9.75 4.94 7.05
N VAL A 69 8.82 5.80 6.64
CA VAL A 69 8.61 7.12 7.20
C VAL A 69 7.22 7.13 7.85
N ASN A 70 7.18 7.25 9.17
CA ASN A 70 5.96 7.34 9.97
C ASN A 70 4.99 6.14 9.83
N TRP A 71 5.49 4.95 9.44
CA TRP A 71 4.70 3.71 9.41
C TRP A 71 5.21 2.68 10.42
N THR A 72 4.30 2.13 11.20
CA THR A 72 4.45 0.81 11.83
C THR A 72 3.83 -0.24 10.91
N ILE A 73 4.57 -1.30 10.62
CA ILE A 73 4.20 -2.34 9.65
C ILE A 73 4.00 -3.66 10.41
N SER A 74 2.87 -4.34 10.23
CA SER A 74 2.64 -5.65 10.83
C SER A 74 3.48 -6.73 10.16
N GLU A 75 3.62 -7.90 10.81
CA GLU A 75 4.07 -9.09 10.09
C GLU A 75 3.12 -9.40 8.91
N PHE A 76 3.68 -9.99 7.86
CA PHE A 76 2.91 -10.43 6.71
C PHE A 76 2.29 -11.79 7.00
N ASP A 77 0.97 -11.87 6.97
CA ASP A 77 0.25 -13.14 7.11
C ASP A 77 0.30 -13.90 5.77
N GLN A 78 1.05 -15.00 5.76
CA GLN A 78 1.27 -15.83 4.57
C GLN A 78 0.09 -16.73 4.22
N ILE A 79 -0.89 -16.89 5.11
CA ILE A 79 -2.10 -17.69 4.85
C ILE A 79 -3.14 -16.80 4.17
N ALA A 80 -3.40 -15.63 4.76
CA ALA A 80 -4.40 -14.69 4.25
C ALA A 80 -3.83 -13.70 3.22
N PHE A 81 -2.50 -13.67 3.02
CA PHE A 81 -1.79 -12.73 2.15
C PHE A 81 -2.20 -11.29 2.45
N VAL A 82 -1.96 -10.86 3.69
CA VAL A 82 -2.41 -9.58 4.21
C VAL A 82 -1.36 -8.95 5.11
N GLN A 83 -1.28 -7.63 5.07
CA GLN A 83 -0.44 -6.82 5.95
C GLN A 83 -1.09 -5.48 6.23
N THR A 84 -0.77 -4.90 7.38
CA THR A 84 -1.24 -3.58 7.78
C THR A 84 -0.10 -2.60 7.98
N PHE A 85 -0.37 -1.34 7.67
CA PHE A 85 0.54 -0.21 7.78
C PHE A 85 -0.19 0.87 8.56
N THR A 86 0.30 1.21 9.75
CA THR A 86 -0.36 2.13 10.68
C THR A 86 0.51 3.34 10.91
N ALA A 87 -0.05 4.54 10.71
CA ALA A 87 0.69 5.77 10.91
C ALA A 87 1.02 5.96 12.40
N THR A 88 2.28 6.28 12.71
CA THR A 88 2.73 6.42 14.11
C THR A 88 2.42 7.78 14.73
N GLU A 89 2.50 8.85 13.93
CA GLU A 89 2.31 10.23 14.39
C GLU A 89 1.28 10.95 13.53
N SER A 90 0.28 11.57 14.17
CA SER A 90 -0.67 12.45 13.49
C SER A 90 0.00 13.74 13.02
N GLY A 91 -0.53 14.38 11.97
CA GLY A 91 0.03 15.63 11.44
C GLY A 91 1.35 15.49 10.69
N LYS A 92 1.90 14.27 10.57
CA LYS A 92 3.12 13.95 9.84
C LYS A 92 2.79 13.20 8.56
N SER A 93 3.60 13.42 7.53
CA SER A 93 3.49 12.63 6.30
C SER A 93 4.05 11.23 6.54
N CYS A 94 3.49 10.26 5.84
CA CYS A 94 3.95 8.88 5.80
C CYS A 94 4.40 8.55 4.39
N ASP A 95 5.42 7.70 4.26
CA ASP A 95 5.82 7.10 2.98
C ASP A 95 6.59 5.80 3.23
N LEU A 96 6.58 4.90 2.26
CA LEU A 96 7.30 3.64 2.27
C LEU A 96 7.62 3.24 0.84
N LYS A 97 8.84 2.79 0.59
CA LYS A 97 9.25 2.29 -0.72
C LYS A 97 8.76 0.86 -0.91
N MET A 98 7.84 0.67 -1.83
CA MET A 98 7.19 -0.60 -2.11
C MET A 98 7.62 -1.19 -3.46
N LYS A 99 7.54 -2.51 -3.58
CA LYS A 99 7.53 -3.26 -4.84
C LYS A 99 6.37 -4.26 -4.83
N PHE A 100 5.83 -4.54 -6.00
CA PHE A 100 4.72 -5.48 -6.18
C PHE A 100 5.07 -6.45 -7.31
N ASN A 101 4.57 -7.67 -7.21
CA ASN A 101 4.46 -8.55 -8.38
C ASN A 101 3.15 -8.25 -9.12
N SER A 102 3.06 -8.69 -10.38
CA SER A 102 1.83 -8.52 -11.16
C SER A 102 0.66 -9.28 -10.52
N GLY A 103 -0.50 -8.64 -10.47
CA GLY A 103 -1.72 -9.19 -9.88
C GLY A 103 -2.66 -8.12 -9.36
N THR A 104 -3.69 -8.58 -8.65
CA THR A 104 -4.75 -7.73 -8.11
C THR A 104 -4.70 -7.68 -6.59
N PHE A 105 -4.82 -6.48 -6.03
CA PHE A 105 -4.75 -6.23 -4.59
C PHE A 105 -5.94 -5.40 -4.11
N LEU A 106 -6.46 -5.72 -2.93
CA LEU A 106 -7.46 -4.91 -2.24
C LEU A 106 -6.75 -4.02 -1.21
N VAL A 107 -6.93 -2.72 -1.35
CA VAL A 107 -6.42 -1.70 -0.42
C VAL A 107 -7.60 -1.15 0.38
N GLU A 108 -7.57 -1.37 1.68
CA GLU A 108 -8.56 -0.84 2.63
C GLU A 108 -7.93 0.28 3.47
N TYR A 109 -8.70 1.35 3.66
CA TYR A 109 -8.32 2.53 4.44
C TYR A 109 -9.18 2.57 5.69
N TYR A 110 -8.53 2.79 6.83
CA TYR A 110 -9.16 2.94 8.13
C TYR A 110 -8.72 4.29 8.68
N GLU A 111 -9.57 5.30 8.52
CA GLU A 111 -9.31 6.67 8.91
C GLU A 111 -9.96 6.97 10.27
N MET A 112 -9.38 7.90 11.03
CA MET A 112 -9.94 8.34 12.32
C MET A 112 -10.19 7.19 13.31
N SER A 113 -9.27 6.22 13.33
CA SER A 113 -9.30 5.05 14.20
C SER A 113 -10.52 4.15 14.00
N SER A 114 -11.17 4.25 12.83
CA SER A 114 -12.28 3.39 12.47
C SER A 114 -11.90 1.90 12.53
N THR A 115 -12.81 1.08 13.06
CA THR A 115 -12.68 -0.39 13.07
C THR A 115 -13.15 -1.02 11.76
N THR A 116 -13.94 -0.29 10.97
CA THR A 116 -14.38 -0.69 9.63
C THR A 116 -13.65 0.14 8.56
N ALA A 117 -13.48 -0.43 7.37
CA ALA A 117 -12.84 0.29 6.27
C ALA A 117 -13.70 1.51 5.87
N THR A 118 -13.13 2.72 5.98
CA THR A 118 -13.78 3.96 5.56
C THR A 118 -13.76 4.10 4.04
N ARG A 119 -12.76 3.50 3.39
CA ARG A 119 -12.64 3.41 1.93
C ARG A 119 -12.02 2.07 1.57
N LYS A 120 -12.31 1.62 0.36
CA LYS A 120 -11.66 0.45 -0.24
C LYS A 120 -11.50 0.67 -1.74
N LYS A 121 -10.41 0.17 -2.30
CA LYS A 121 -10.23 0.08 -3.75
C LYS A 121 -9.49 -1.19 -4.11
N THR A 122 -9.82 -1.73 -5.27
CA THR A 122 -9.05 -2.79 -5.90
C THR A 122 -8.09 -2.16 -6.89
N ILE A 123 -6.84 -2.58 -6.87
CA ILE A 123 -5.81 -2.14 -7.82
C ILE A 123 -5.27 -3.34 -8.59
N THR A 124 -4.82 -3.07 -9.82
CA THR A 124 -4.12 -4.02 -10.67
C THR A 124 -2.71 -3.50 -10.93
N VAL A 125 -1.73 -4.36 -10.69
CA VAL A 125 -0.32 -4.13 -11.00
C VAL A 125 0.05 -5.06 -12.16
N ASN A 126 0.56 -4.52 -13.26
CA ASN A 126 0.86 -5.28 -14.49
C ASN A 126 2.37 -5.34 -14.74
#